data_AF-A0A956AHQ0-F1
#
_entry.id   AF-A0A956AHQ0-F1
#
_cell.length_a   1.000
_cell.length_b   1.000
_cell.length_c   1.000
_cell.angle_alpha   90.00
_cell.angle_beta   90.00
_cell.angle_gamma   90.00
#
_symmetry.space_group_name_H-M   'P 1'
#
loop_
_entity.id
_entity.type
_entity.pdbx_description
1 polymer ?
#
loop_
_entity_poly.entity_id
_entity_poly.type
_entity_poly.pdbx_seq_one_letter_code
_entity_poly.pdbx_strand_id
1 'polypeptide(L)'
;MANPLFWCCLLALALPRLAHADGDDGADFDSLLAEQNEAEEAEGAGFSALIEAAADARVELPLDRVVASRAALAAQAEARAKRLGPAVVLGEAHYRGEAIPGALSLTATLQVTLGRPEAWKTVPLVGEDVVLVAARVEGRPVPVTRRAGYHVWLTRQTGTVTVELA
;
A
#
# COMPACT_ATOMS: atom_id res chain seq x y z
N MET A 1 34.82 23.78 -6.68
CA MET A 1 34.02 24.91 -6.18
C MET A 1 33.98 25.99 -7.24
N ALA A 2 32.87 26.10 -7.96
CA ALA A 2 32.47 27.27 -8.73
C ALA A 2 30.98 27.08 -9.08
N ASN A 3 30.11 27.47 -8.16
CA ASN A 3 28.86 28.13 -8.50
C ASN A 3 29.23 29.62 -8.56
N PRO A 4 28.68 30.43 -9.48
CA PRO A 4 27.73 31.40 -8.95
C PRO A 4 26.69 31.98 -9.94
N LEU A 5 25.58 32.45 -9.34
CA LEU A 5 24.82 33.69 -9.65
C LEU A 5 23.73 33.63 -10.74
N PHE A 6 22.46 33.69 -10.33
CA PHE A 6 21.64 34.88 -10.02
C PHE A 6 21.04 35.50 -11.30
N TRP A 7 19.73 35.41 -11.52
CA TRP A 7 18.66 36.23 -10.93
C TRP A 7 18.70 37.70 -11.38
N CYS A 8 17.56 38.13 -11.94
CA CYS A 8 17.01 39.49 -12.05
C CYS A 8 17.36 40.32 -13.30
N CYS A 9 16.37 40.50 -14.18
CA CYS A 9 15.63 41.76 -14.38
C CYS A 9 14.92 41.70 -15.75
N LEU A 10 13.59 41.79 -15.82
CA LEU A 10 12.75 42.99 -15.73
C LEU A 10 12.47 43.58 -17.13
N LEU A 11 11.17 43.56 -17.46
CA LEU A 11 10.42 44.54 -18.24
C LEU A 11 10.63 44.68 -19.77
N ALA A 12 9.46 44.63 -20.42
CA ALA A 12 8.94 45.66 -21.33
C ALA A 12 9.08 45.42 -22.84
N LEU A 13 7.94 45.04 -23.41
CA LEU A 13 7.23 45.79 -24.46
C LEU A 13 8.01 46.09 -25.74
N ALA A 14 7.72 45.30 -26.79
CA ALA A 14 7.35 45.87 -28.09
C ALA A 14 6.67 44.80 -28.95
N LEU A 15 5.33 44.84 -29.00
CA LEU A 15 4.57 44.29 -30.12
C LEU A 15 4.84 45.15 -31.36
N PRO A 16 4.97 44.50 -32.53
CA PRO A 16 4.03 44.78 -33.61
C PRO A 16 3.46 43.44 -34.12
N ARG A 17 2.18 43.18 -33.87
CA ARG A 17 1.06 43.49 -34.78
C ARG A 17 1.13 42.72 -36.11
N LEU A 18 0.52 41.53 -36.06
CA LEU A 18 -0.40 40.95 -37.05
C LEU A 18 -0.03 41.14 -38.54
N ALA A 19 0.54 40.08 -39.10
CA ALA A 19 0.17 39.60 -40.42
C ALA A 19 -0.27 38.15 -40.28
N HIS A 20 -1.56 37.90 -40.52
CA HIS A 20 -2.08 36.56 -40.78
C HIS A 20 -1.39 36.03 -42.04
N ALA A 21 -0.58 34.99 -41.88
CA ALA A 21 -0.43 33.97 -42.89
C ALA A 21 -1.14 32.74 -42.30
N ASP A 22 -2.28 32.39 -42.87
CA ASP A 22 -2.91 31.09 -42.68
C ASP A 22 -1.93 30.03 -43.22
N GLY A 23 -1.09 29.52 -42.33
CA GLY A 23 -0.25 28.36 -42.52
C GLY A 23 -0.76 27.31 -41.54
N ASP A 24 -1.39 26.29 -42.08
CA ASP A 24 -1.85 25.08 -41.41
C ASP A 24 -0.65 24.32 -40.80
N ASP A 25 -0.16 24.77 -39.64
CA ASP A 25 0.86 24.08 -38.83
C ASP A 25 0.20 23.06 -37.86
N GLY A 26 -0.90 22.45 -38.28
CA GLY A 26 -1.58 21.38 -37.55
C GLY A 26 -0.83 20.04 -37.55
N ALA A 27 0.34 19.97 -38.20
CA ALA A 27 1.06 18.73 -38.47
C ALA A 27 2.22 18.41 -37.49
N ASP A 28 2.50 19.23 -36.46
CA ASP A 28 3.77 19.10 -35.71
C ASP A 28 3.64 18.42 -34.34
N PHE A 29 2.47 18.43 -33.69
CA PHE A 29 2.29 17.77 -32.39
C PHE A 29 1.99 16.26 -32.53
N ASP A 30 1.17 15.87 -33.51
CA ASP A 30 0.90 14.44 -33.80
C ASP A 30 2.15 13.73 -34.34
N SER A 31 3.01 14.44 -35.08
CA SER A 31 4.29 13.88 -35.56
C SER A 31 5.28 13.61 -34.43
N LEU A 32 5.40 14.52 -33.45
CA LEU A 32 6.27 14.35 -32.28
C LEU A 32 5.74 13.29 -31.29
N LEU A 33 4.42 13.11 -31.19
CA LEU A 33 3.80 12.03 -30.42
C LEU A 33 3.92 10.68 -31.13
N ALA A 34 3.83 10.65 -32.45
CA ALA A 34 4.05 9.45 -33.25
C ALA A 34 5.52 8.97 -33.16
N GLU A 35 6.50 9.87 -33.25
CA GLU A 35 7.92 9.51 -33.08
C GLU A 35 8.24 8.96 -31.67
N GLN A 36 7.60 9.49 -30.61
CA GLN A 36 7.76 8.96 -29.25
C GLN A 36 7.09 7.60 -29.07
N ASN A 37 5.89 7.40 -29.63
CA ASN A 37 5.20 6.11 -29.59
C ASN A 37 5.97 5.02 -30.37
N GLU A 38 6.55 5.34 -31.54
CA GLU A 38 7.35 4.39 -32.31
C GLU A 38 8.65 3.98 -31.59
N ALA A 39 9.28 4.91 -30.84
CA ALA A 39 10.45 4.62 -30.02
C ALA A 39 10.12 3.74 -28.80
N GLU A 40 9.00 3.98 -28.12
CA GLU A 40 8.53 3.15 -27.00
C GLU A 40 8.03 1.77 -27.46
N GLU A 41 7.38 1.67 -28.63
CA GLU A 41 6.99 0.38 -29.21
C GLU A 41 8.22 -0.47 -29.59
N ALA A 42 9.30 0.15 -30.08
CA ALA A 42 10.54 -0.57 -30.40
C ALA A 42 11.27 -1.08 -29.15
N GLU A 43 11.35 -0.30 -28.08
CA GLU A 43 11.93 -0.74 -26.80
C GLU A 43 11.04 -1.77 -26.06
N GLY A 44 9.72 -1.58 -26.10
CA GLY A 44 8.73 -2.49 -25.53
C GLY A 44 8.66 -3.83 -26.26
N ALA A 45 8.78 -3.83 -27.59
CA ALA A 45 8.83 -5.05 -28.40
C ALA A 45 10.09 -5.88 -28.10
N GLY A 46 11.23 -5.23 -27.87
CA GLY A 46 12.48 -5.91 -27.48
C GLY A 46 12.37 -6.60 -26.11
N PHE A 47 11.78 -5.93 -25.12
CA PHE A 47 11.57 -6.51 -23.79
C PHE A 47 10.51 -7.62 -23.80
N SER A 48 9.43 -7.45 -24.56
CA SER A 48 8.37 -8.45 -24.74
C SER A 48 8.90 -9.73 -25.42
N ALA A 49 9.70 -9.58 -26.47
CA ALA A 49 10.36 -10.71 -27.16
C ALA A 49 11.35 -11.46 -26.26
N LEU A 50 12.07 -10.76 -25.36
CA LEU A 50 12.95 -11.39 -24.37
C LEU A 50 12.16 -12.17 -23.31
N ILE A 51 10.99 -11.69 -22.89
CA ILE A 51 10.12 -12.41 -21.95
C ILE A 51 9.51 -13.66 -22.60
N GLU A 52 9.04 -13.57 -23.86
CA GLU A 52 8.56 -14.74 -24.60
C GLU A 52 9.67 -15.77 -24.82
N ALA A 53 10.87 -15.35 -25.20
CA ALA A 53 12.03 -16.25 -25.33
C ALA A 53 12.46 -16.87 -23.98
N ALA A 54 12.24 -16.16 -22.87
CA ALA A 54 12.53 -16.66 -21.53
C ALA A 54 11.39 -17.52 -20.94
N ALA A 55 10.18 -17.48 -21.50
CA ALA A 55 9.02 -18.23 -21.00
C ALA A 55 9.24 -19.75 -21.06
N ASP A 56 10.00 -20.22 -22.05
CA ASP A 56 10.39 -21.63 -22.20
C ASP A 56 11.80 -21.96 -21.66
N ALA A 57 12.51 -20.96 -21.11
CA ALA A 57 13.85 -21.18 -20.56
C ALA A 57 13.76 -21.89 -19.20
N ARG A 58 14.25 -23.14 -19.14
CA ARG A 58 14.41 -23.85 -17.87
C ARG A 58 15.59 -23.27 -17.11
N VAL A 59 15.30 -22.64 -15.98
CA VAL A 59 16.31 -22.14 -15.03
C VAL A 59 16.45 -23.15 -13.89
N GLU A 60 17.60 -23.82 -13.82
CA GLU A 60 17.93 -24.69 -12.68
C GLU A 60 18.45 -23.82 -11.52
N LEU A 61 17.65 -23.77 -10.45
CA LEU A 61 18.01 -23.08 -9.21
C LEU A 61 18.47 -24.12 -8.17
N PRO A 62 19.74 -24.07 -7.73
CA PRO A 62 20.19 -24.90 -6.63
C PRO A 62 19.32 -24.70 -5.39
N LEU A 63 18.82 -25.80 -4.82
CA LEU A 63 17.87 -25.76 -3.71
C LEU A 63 18.45 -25.04 -2.48
N ASP A 64 19.74 -25.23 -2.22
CA ASP A 64 20.49 -24.55 -1.15
C ASP A 64 20.43 -23.02 -1.28
N ARG A 65 20.54 -22.49 -2.51
CA ARG A 65 20.42 -21.05 -2.76
C ARG A 65 19.01 -20.54 -2.49
N VAL A 66 17.98 -21.31 -2.85
CA VAL A 66 16.57 -20.92 -2.58
C VAL A 66 16.27 -20.96 -1.08
N VAL A 67 16.80 -21.95 -0.37
CA VAL A 67 16.65 -22.04 1.09
C VAL A 67 17.39 -20.88 1.77
N ALA A 68 18.63 -20.61 1.37
CA ALA A 68 19.42 -19.50 1.90
C ALA A 68 18.79 -18.13 1.64
N SER A 69 18.24 -17.91 0.44
CA SER A 69 17.58 -16.64 0.11
C SER A 69 16.30 -16.44 0.93
N ARG A 70 15.49 -17.48 1.12
CA ARG A 70 14.31 -17.43 2.00
C ARG A 70 14.69 -17.14 3.45
N ALA A 71 15.73 -17.78 3.96
CA ALA A 71 16.22 -17.55 5.32
C ALA A 71 16.73 -16.10 5.49
N ALA A 72 17.48 -15.58 4.52
CA ALA A 72 17.96 -14.20 4.54
C ALA A 72 16.81 -13.18 4.53
N LEU A 73 15.79 -13.39 3.68
CA LEU A 73 14.60 -12.53 3.63
C LEU A 73 13.80 -12.59 4.94
N ALA A 74 13.65 -13.77 5.54
CA ALA A 74 12.99 -13.93 6.83
C ALA A 74 13.75 -13.19 7.95
N ALA A 75 15.07 -13.33 8.00
CA ALA A 75 15.92 -12.65 8.98
C ALA A 75 15.86 -11.11 8.84
N GLN A 76 15.83 -10.59 7.60
CA GLN A 76 15.65 -9.16 7.35
C GLN A 76 14.26 -8.67 7.80
N ALA A 77 13.21 -9.45 7.53
CA ALA A 77 11.85 -9.14 7.98
C ALA A 77 11.75 -9.12 9.50
N GLU A 78 12.35 -10.09 10.19
CA GLU A 78 12.39 -10.15 11.65
C GLU A 78 13.18 -8.97 12.25
N ALA A 79 14.36 -8.66 11.71
CA ALA A 79 15.17 -7.53 12.15
C ALA A 79 14.43 -6.21 12.00
N ARG A 80 13.67 -6.02 10.89
CA ARG A 80 12.83 -4.85 10.68
C ARG A 80 11.65 -4.81 11.65
N ALA A 81 11.01 -5.95 11.90
CA ALA A 81 9.91 -6.07 12.86
C ALA A 81 10.34 -5.70 14.28
N LYS A 82 11.54 -6.11 14.72
CA LYS A 82 12.12 -5.75 16.01
C LYS A 82 12.36 -4.24 16.15
N ARG A 83 12.82 -3.57 15.10
CA ARG A 83 13.05 -2.10 15.10
C ARG A 83 11.75 -1.29 15.13
N LEU A 84 10.72 -1.74 14.41
CA LEU A 84 9.45 -1.01 14.28
C LEU A 84 8.48 -1.24 15.43
N GLY A 85 8.81 -2.13 16.37
CA GLY A 85 7.95 -2.49 17.48
C GLY A 85 6.75 -3.37 17.08
N PRO A 86 5.88 -3.68 18.05
CA PRO A 86 4.67 -4.48 17.83
C PRO A 86 3.74 -3.78 16.84
N ALA A 87 3.13 -4.57 15.95
CA ALA A 87 2.18 -4.04 14.96
C ALA A 87 0.86 -3.57 15.59
N VAL A 88 0.47 -4.21 16.70
CA VAL A 88 -0.78 -3.99 17.41
C VAL A 88 -0.48 -4.11 18.90
N VAL A 89 -0.94 -3.14 19.68
CA VAL A 89 -0.86 -3.15 21.14
C VAL A 89 -2.26 -2.89 21.69
N LEU A 90 -2.74 -3.75 22.58
CA LEU A 90 -3.97 -3.50 23.32
C LEU A 90 -3.64 -2.56 24.48
N GLY A 91 -4.24 -1.38 24.50
CA GLY A 91 -4.09 -0.40 25.58
C GLY A 91 -5.08 -0.67 26.71
N GLU A 92 -6.36 -0.69 26.39
CA GLU A 92 -7.44 -0.81 27.37
C GLU A 92 -8.56 -1.70 26.82
N ALA A 93 -9.27 -2.39 27.72
CA ALA A 93 -10.42 -3.20 27.36
C ALA A 93 -11.51 -3.07 28.44
N HIS A 94 -12.69 -2.63 28.01
CA HIS A 94 -13.89 -2.56 28.82
C HIS A 94 -14.88 -3.60 28.35
N TYR A 95 -15.46 -4.34 29.30
CA TYR A 95 -16.46 -5.37 29.03
C TYR A 95 -17.72 -5.06 29.82
N ARG A 96 -18.86 -5.19 29.16
CA ARG A 96 -20.17 -5.11 29.80
C ARG A 96 -21.05 -6.21 29.23
N GLY A 97 -21.89 -6.81 30.05
CA GLY A 97 -22.81 -7.81 29.56
C GLY A 97 -23.73 -8.37 30.62
N GLU A 98 -24.51 -9.35 30.21
CA GLU A 98 -25.50 -10.02 31.04
C GLU A 98 -25.49 -11.52 30.76
N ALA A 99 -25.71 -12.31 31.82
CA ALA A 99 -25.92 -13.73 31.69
C ALA A 99 -27.36 -13.98 31.23
N ILE A 100 -27.52 -14.75 30.17
CA ILE A 100 -28.81 -15.22 29.66
C ILE A 100 -28.87 -16.74 29.82
N PRO A 101 -30.06 -17.38 29.84
CA PRO A 101 -30.15 -18.82 29.97
C PRO A 101 -29.32 -19.55 28.90
N GLY A 102 -28.25 -20.22 29.32
CA GLY A 102 -27.35 -21.00 28.46
C GLY A 102 -26.26 -20.21 27.73
N ALA A 103 -26.15 -18.89 27.91
CA ALA A 103 -25.13 -18.09 27.23
C ALA A 103 -24.78 -16.80 28.00
N LEU A 104 -23.73 -16.12 27.52
CA LEU A 104 -23.32 -14.80 28.01
C LEU A 104 -23.39 -13.82 26.85
N SER A 105 -24.15 -12.74 27.01
CA SER A 105 -24.20 -11.63 26.07
C SER A 105 -23.19 -10.58 26.51
N LEU A 106 -22.22 -10.24 25.65
CA LEU A 106 -21.14 -9.29 25.96
C LEU A 106 -21.05 -8.21 24.89
N THR A 107 -20.79 -6.99 25.34
CA THR A 107 -20.27 -5.88 24.56
C THR A 107 -18.88 -5.55 25.07
N ALA A 108 -17.91 -5.43 24.17
CA ALA A 108 -16.54 -5.08 24.50
C ALA A 108 -16.11 -3.80 23.78
N THR A 109 -15.43 -2.90 24.47
CA THR A 109 -14.81 -1.71 23.91
C THR A 109 -13.31 -1.81 24.14
N LEU A 110 -12.54 -1.90 23.05
CA LEU A 110 -11.10 -2.09 23.05
C LEU A 110 -10.40 -0.84 22.55
N GLN A 111 -9.47 -0.29 23.31
CA GLN A 111 -8.55 0.75 22.84
C GLN A 111 -7.27 0.08 22.32
N VAL A 112 -7.03 0.20 21.03
CA VAL A 112 -5.94 -0.50 20.33
C VAL A 112 -5.01 0.51 19.67
N THR A 113 -3.72 0.38 19.90
CA THR A 113 -2.69 1.19 19.23
C THR A 113 -2.10 0.39 18.07
N LEU A 114 -2.27 0.92 16.85
CA LEU A 114 -1.80 0.33 15.61
C LEU A 114 -0.47 0.98 15.17
N GLY A 115 0.59 0.18 15.17
CA GLY A 115 1.93 0.60 14.74
C GLY A 115 2.17 0.41 13.23
N ARG A 116 3.44 0.47 12.82
CA ARG A 116 3.92 0.14 11.45
C ARG A 116 3.14 0.85 10.33
N PRO A 117 3.46 2.12 10.01
CA PRO A 117 2.81 2.83 8.92
C PRO A 117 2.90 2.07 7.60
N GLU A 118 1.85 2.18 6.80
CA GLU A 118 1.71 1.59 5.44
C GLU A 118 1.68 0.06 5.35
N ALA A 119 2.01 -0.65 6.44
CA ALA A 119 1.95 -2.10 6.50
C ALA A 119 0.51 -2.59 6.78
N TRP A 120 0.11 -3.67 6.12
CA TRP A 120 -1.07 -4.43 6.51
C TRP A 120 -0.88 -5.05 7.90
N LYS A 121 -1.92 -4.93 8.72
CA LYS A 121 -1.96 -5.43 10.09
C LYS A 121 -3.17 -6.32 10.27
N THR A 122 -2.99 -7.37 11.07
CA THR A 122 -4.05 -8.26 11.50
C THR A 122 -4.30 -7.98 12.97
N VAL A 123 -5.47 -7.43 13.29
CA VAL A 123 -5.88 -7.08 14.66
C VAL A 123 -6.77 -8.21 15.18
N PRO A 124 -6.30 -9.04 16.13
CA PRO A 124 -7.16 -10.04 16.76
C PRO A 124 -8.18 -9.34 17.66
N LEU A 125 -9.47 -9.65 17.47
CA LEU A 125 -10.57 -9.01 18.18
C LEU A 125 -11.09 -9.90 19.32
N VAL A 126 -11.53 -11.11 18.97
CA VAL A 126 -12.10 -12.09 19.89
C VAL A 126 -11.84 -13.50 19.38
N GLY A 127 -11.82 -14.50 20.27
CA GLY A 127 -11.66 -15.90 19.89
C GLY A 127 -12.76 -16.40 18.96
N GLU A 128 -12.53 -17.52 18.29
CA GLU A 128 -13.49 -18.14 17.37
C GLU A 128 -14.69 -18.80 18.06
N ASP A 129 -14.57 -19.12 19.35
CA ASP A 129 -15.63 -19.71 20.17
C ASP A 129 -16.79 -18.75 20.47
N VAL A 130 -16.64 -17.47 20.12
CA VAL A 130 -17.66 -16.43 20.32
C VAL A 130 -18.38 -16.13 19.02
N VAL A 131 -19.71 -16.02 19.08
CA VAL A 131 -20.50 -15.51 17.96
C VAL A 131 -20.43 -13.97 17.98
N LEU A 132 -19.67 -13.39 17.05
CA LEU A 132 -19.55 -11.96 16.89
C LEU A 132 -20.71 -11.42 16.04
N VAL A 133 -21.56 -10.57 16.62
CA VAL A 133 -22.74 -9.98 15.95
C VAL A 133 -22.35 -8.74 15.17
N ALA A 134 -21.51 -7.88 15.76
CA ALA A 134 -21.04 -6.65 15.14
C ALA A 134 -19.62 -6.29 15.59
N ALA A 135 -18.85 -5.71 14.68
CA ALA A 135 -17.59 -5.06 14.98
C ALA A 135 -17.59 -3.66 14.36
N ARG A 136 -17.23 -2.66 15.16
CA ARG A 136 -17.09 -1.28 14.72
C ARG A 136 -15.74 -0.72 15.12
N VAL A 137 -15.18 0.13 14.28
CA VAL A 137 -13.96 0.91 14.58
C VAL A 137 -14.31 2.37 14.43
N GLU A 138 -14.14 3.14 15.50
CA GLU A 138 -14.55 4.55 15.55
C GLU A 138 -16.02 4.71 15.10
N GLY A 139 -16.92 3.86 15.63
CA GLY A 139 -18.34 3.83 15.29
C GLY A 139 -18.72 3.30 13.90
N ARG A 140 -17.74 3.00 13.02
CA ARG A 140 -18.01 2.49 11.65
C ARG A 140 -17.93 0.97 11.58
N PRO A 141 -18.89 0.27 10.95
CA PRO A 141 -18.83 -1.18 10.81
C PRO A 141 -17.58 -1.59 10.02
N VAL A 142 -16.90 -2.63 10.47
CA VAL A 142 -15.70 -3.17 9.81
C VAL A 142 -15.90 -4.63 9.41
N PRO A 143 -15.34 -5.05 8.27
CA PRO A 143 -15.32 -6.45 7.91
C PRO A 143 -14.38 -7.22 8.84
N VAL A 144 -14.86 -8.36 9.32
CA VAL A 144 -14.12 -9.30 10.15
C VAL A 144 -13.99 -10.63 9.42
N THR A 145 -12.84 -11.27 9.55
CA THR A 145 -12.58 -12.61 9.02
C THR A 145 -12.06 -13.52 10.12
N ARG A 146 -12.00 -14.83 9.90
CA ARG A 146 -11.46 -15.79 10.87
C ARG A 146 -10.06 -16.20 10.46
N ARG A 147 -9.10 -16.11 11.38
CA ARG A 147 -7.72 -16.55 11.16
C ARG A 147 -7.06 -16.98 12.46
N ALA A 148 -6.42 -18.15 12.45
CA ALA A 148 -5.64 -18.67 13.56
C ALA A 148 -6.41 -18.72 14.90
N GLY A 149 -7.70 -19.10 14.87
CA GLY A 149 -8.54 -19.22 16.08
C GLY A 149 -9.17 -17.92 16.58
N TYR A 150 -9.08 -16.82 15.81
CA TYR A 150 -9.64 -15.52 16.17
C TYR A 150 -10.48 -14.92 15.05
N HIS A 151 -11.48 -14.12 15.44
CA HIS A 151 -12.06 -13.08 14.59
C HIS A 151 -11.05 -11.93 14.49
N VAL A 152 -10.65 -11.59 13.28
CA VAL A 152 -9.61 -10.61 12.99
C VAL A 152 -10.11 -9.52 12.06
N TRP A 153 -9.63 -8.30 12.31
CA TRP A 153 -9.80 -7.17 11.42
C TRP A 153 -8.48 -6.87 10.69
N LEU A 154 -8.56 -6.73 9.36
CA LEU A 154 -7.41 -6.39 8.51
C LEU A 154 -7.43 -4.90 8.20
N THR A 155 -6.32 -4.21 8.50
CA THR A 155 -6.25 -2.75 8.34
C THR A 155 -4.84 -2.27 8.01
N ARG A 156 -4.76 -1.13 7.32
CA ARG A 156 -3.52 -0.36 7.14
C ARG A 156 -3.43 0.85 8.09
N GLN A 157 -4.49 1.12 8.86
CA GLN A 157 -4.55 2.27 9.77
C GLN A 157 -3.42 2.25 10.79
N THR A 158 -3.08 3.44 11.29
CA THR A 158 -2.08 3.67 12.32
C THR A 158 -2.60 4.63 13.37
N GLY A 159 -2.05 4.57 14.57
CA GLY A 159 -2.47 5.37 15.72
C GLY A 159 -3.40 4.60 16.65
N THR A 160 -3.93 5.29 17.64
CA THR A 160 -4.86 4.73 18.61
C THR A 160 -6.28 4.76 18.05
N VAL A 161 -6.97 3.63 18.12
CA VAL A 161 -8.36 3.48 17.70
C VAL A 161 -9.17 2.75 18.76
N THR A 162 -10.47 3.04 18.79
CA THR A 162 -11.47 2.37 19.61
C THR A 162 -12.23 1.36 18.76
N VAL A 163 -12.27 0.12 19.22
CA VAL A 163 -12.99 -0.99 18.58
C VAL A 163 -14.13 -1.42 19.49
N GLU A 164 -15.34 -1.45 18.97
CA GLU A 164 -16.53 -1.92 19.66
C GLU A 164 -16.96 -3.27 19.09
N LEU A 165 -17.17 -4.25 19.97
CA LEU A 165 -17.61 -5.60 19.65
C LEU A 165 -18.93 -5.88 20.36
N ALA A 166 -19.88 -6.49 19.66
CA ALA A 166 -21.17 -6.93 20.19
C ALA A 166 -21.58 -8.26 19.55
#